data_AF-A0AAV4ZQ57-F1
#
_entry.id   AF-A0AAV4ZQ57-F1
#
_cell.length_a   1.000
_cell.length_b   1.000
_cell.length_c   1.000
_cell.angle_alpha   90.00
_cell.angle_beta   90.00
_cell.angle_gamma   90.00
#
_symmetry.space_group_name_H-M   'P 1'
#
loop_
_entity.id
_entity.type
_entity.pdbx_description
1 polymer ?
#
loop_
_entity_poly.entity_id
_entity_poly.type
_entity_poly.pdbx_seq_one_letter_code
_entity_poly.pdbx_strand_id
1 'polypeptide(L)'
;MRIPAVLALALAAIPAAPTRPLAADAAQIVRTARALMDGGRYVRCGLDMKPSDAGGYYRCFDFGPYRVVEDYPRLSVFVTGEDAPFRIFASESGHAGFLFSGPWTTDLAPRLAKHAVDAVSKREAGPSAEARRLDAEARLGRLIESERPKPPPSPAPEPEPSASAVAPPGHDRKPPLAAGNPGTPVGDAALRQALEAAGLTGRR
;
A
#
# COMPACT_ATOMS: atom_id res chain seq x y z
N MET A 1 23.97 -76.38 27.81
CA MET A 1 24.25 -75.02 28.32
C MET A 1 23.32 -74.04 27.61
N ARG A 2 22.42 -73.38 28.35
CA ARG A 2 21.43 -72.44 27.82
C ARG A 2 21.80 -71.03 28.32
N ILE A 3 22.01 -70.09 27.40
CA ILE A 3 22.22 -68.67 27.71
C ILE A 3 20.87 -67.98 27.44
N PRO A 4 20.21 -67.36 28.44
CA PRO A 4 19.04 -66.56 28.17
C PRO A 4 19.45 -65.16 27.70
N ALA A 5 18.97 -64.79 26.52
CA ALA A 5 19.01 -63.43 26.00
C ALA A 5 18.02 -62.57 26.80
N VAL A 6 18.51 -61.50 27.43
CA VAL A 6 17.66 -60.46 28.02
C VAL A 6 17.70 -59.27 27.06
N LEU A 7 16.65 -59.15 26.25
CA LEU A 7 16.41 -58.00 25.39
C LEU A 7 15.71 -56.93 26.24
N ALA A 8 16.45 -55.89 26.65
CA ALA A 8 15.88 -54.74 27.34
C ALA A 8 15.21 -53.82 26.30
N LEU A 9 13.88 -53.76 26.31
CA LEU A 9 13.10 -52.80 25.53
C LEU A 9 13.12 -51.45 26.25
N ALA A 10 13.92 -50.50 25.76
CA ALA A 10 13.86 -49.12 26.22
C ALA A 10 12.62 -48.45 25.61
N LEU A 11 11.57 -48.26 26.43
CA LEU A 11 10.42 -47.43 26.08
C LEU A 11 10.87 -45.96 26.03
N ALA A 12 11.09 -45.44 24.82
CA ALA A 12 11.29 -44.01 24.61
C ALA A 12 9.98 -43.28 24.93
N ALA A 13 9.97 -42.51 26.03
CA ALA A 13 8.89 -41.61 26.36
C ALA A 13 8.77 -40.55 25.26
N ILE A 14 7.73 -40.65 24.44
CA ILE A 14 7.37 -39.61 23.47
C ILE A 14 6.90 -38.39 24.30
N PRO A 15 7.54 -37.22 24.19
CA PRO A 15 7.03 -36.04 24.86
C PRO A 15 5.66 -35.70 24.26
N ALA A 16 4.61 -35.87 25.06
CA ALA A 16 3.29 -35.37 24.73
C ALA A 16 3.40 -33.84 24.58
N ALA A 17 3.23 -33.34 23.36
CA ALA A 17 3.15 -31.91 23.12
C ALA A 17 2.01 -31.32 23.99
N PRO A 18 2.20 -30.15 24.62
CA PRO A 18 1.17 -29.56 25.45
C PRO A 18 -0.06 -29.25 24.60
N THR A 19 -1.14 -29.99 24.83
CA THR A 19 -2.46 -29.72 24.26
C THR A 19 -3.00 -28.45 24.88
N ARG A 20 -2.89 -27.33 24.15
CA ARG A 20 -3.58 -26.10 24.54
C ARG A 20 -5.08 -26.29 24.37
N PRO A 21 -5.91 -25.81 25.32
CA PRO A 21 -7.36 -25.88 25.18
C PRO A 21 -7.80 -24.97 24.03
N LEU A 22 -8.65 -25.49 23.14
CA LEU A 22 -9.17 -24.79 21.96
C LEU A 22 -9.77 -23.40 22.28
N ALA A 23 -10.36 -23.26 23.47
CA ALA A 23 -10.91 -21.98 23.96
C ALA A 23 -9.83 -20.91 24.20
N ALA A 24 -8.65 -21.30 24.71
CA ALA A 24 -7.53 -20.37 24.89
C ALA A 24 -6.97 -19.92 23.53
N ASP A 25 -6.91 -20.83 22.56
CA ASP A 25 -6.50 -20.51 21.20
C ASP A 25 -7.49 -19.59 20.50
N ALA A 26 -8.80 -19.82 20.66
CA ALA A 26 -9.84 -18.95 20.09
C ALA A 26 -9.73 -17.50 20.59
N ALA A 27 -9.54 -17.30 21.90
CA ALA A 27 -9.34 -15.97 22.47
C ALA A 27 -8.04 -15.31 21.96
N GLN A 28 -6.96 -16.10 21.83
CA GLN A 28 -5.68 -15.62 21.29
C GLN A 28 -5.78 -15.22 19.81
N ILE A 29 -6.51 -15.97 19.00
CA ILE A 29 -6.75 -15.65 17.59
C ILE A 29 -7.42 -14.28 17.46
N VAL A 30 -8.52 -14.06 18.19
CA VAL A 30 -9.25 -12.78 18.15
C VAL A 30 -8.37 -11.62 18.57
N ARG A 31 -7.66 -11.74 19.70
CA ARG A 31 -6.77 -10.67 20.18
C ARG A 31 -5.66 -10.34 19.17
N THR A 32 -5.01 -11.37 18.63
CA THR A 32 -3.89 -11.19 17.69
C THR A 32 -4.35 -10.55 16.39
N ALA A 33 -5.47 -11.03 15.83
CA ALA A 33 -6.02 -10.49 14.60
C ALA A 33 -6.49 -9.03 14.75
N ARG A 34 -7.19 -8.71 15.85
CA ARG A 34 -7.60 -7.34 16.15
C ARG A 34 -6.41 -6.40 16.30
N ALA A 35 -5.37 -6.80 17.04
CA ALA A 35 -4.16 -6.01 17.19
C ALA A 35 -3.49 -5.70 15.85
N LEU A 36 -3.47 -6.65 14.91
CA LEU A 36 -2.98 -6.40 13.55
C LEU A 36 -3.84 -5.39 12.80
N MET A 37 -5.17 -5.58 12.79
CA MET A 37 -6.08 -4.66 12.10
C MET A 37 -6.05 -3.25 12.68
N ASP A 38 -6.02 -3.13 14.00
CA ASP A 38 -5.94 -1.83 14.69
C ASP A 38 -4.57 -1.17 14.50
N GLY A 39 -3.52 -1.97 14.31
CA GLY A 39 -2.21 -1.53 13.86
C GLY A 39 -2.13 -1.12 12.38
N GLY A 40 -3.25 -1.12 11.65
CA GLY A 40 -3.33 -0.75 10.24
C GLY A 40 -2.86 -1.86 9.28
N ARG A 41 -2.73 -3.11 9.75
CA ARG A 41 -2.32 -4.26 8.92
C ARG A 41 -3.54 -4.94 8.30
N TYR A 42 -4.25 -4.17 7.47
CA TYR A 42 -5.40 -4.67 6.73
C TYR A 42 -5.53 -3.97 5.39
N VAL A 43 -6.22 -4.62 4.47
CA VAL A 43 -6.81 -4.04 3.28
C VAL A 43 -8.33 -4.02 3.42
N ARG A 44 -9.01 -3.31 2.52
CA ARG A 44 -10.47 -3.28 2.51
C ARG A 44 -10.99 -4.44 1.66
N CYS A 45 -11.89 -5.24 2.21
CA CYS A 45 -12.59 -6.30 1.49
C CYS A 45 -13.97 -5.84 1.04
N GLY A 46 -14.40 -6.29 -0.14
CA GLY A 46 -15.77 -6.14 -0.64
C GLY A 46 -16.79 -6.99 0.13
N LEU A 47 -18.05 -6.92 -0.28
CA LEU A 47 -19.14 -7.72 0.30
C LEU A 47 -18.95 -9.23 0.09
N ASP A 48 -18.22 -9.60 -0.96
CA ASP A 48 -17.82 -10.96 -1.30
C ASP A 48 -16.63 -11.48 -0.45
N MET A 49 -16.18 -10.69 0.53
CA MET A 49 -15.07 -11.02 1.43
C MET A 49 -13.74 -11.20 0.69
N LYS A 50 -13.57 -10.55 -0.46
CA LYS A 50 -12.30 -10.48 -1.20
C LYS A 50 -11.68 -9.09 -1.13
N PRO A 51 -10.33 -8.98 -1.14
CA PRO A 51 -9.65 -7.69 -1.24
C PRO A 51 -10.19 -6.86 -2.41
N SER A 52 -10.41 -5.57 -2.18
CA SER A 52 -10.98 -4.67 -3.17
C SER A 52 -10.18 -3.38 -3.24
N ASP A 53 -9.70 -3.05 -4.44
CA ASP A 53 -8.97 -1.81 -4.73
C ASP A 53 -9.90 -0.60 -4.91
N ALA A 54 -11.17 -0.84 -5.27
CA ALA A 54 -12.16 0.19 -5.58
C ALA A 54 -12.93 0.72 -4.34
N GLY A 55 -12.51 0.33 -3.14
CA GLY A 55 -13.16 0.68 -1.88
C GLY A 55 -14.00 -0.47 -1.33
N GLY A 56 -13.46 -1.13 -0.30
CA GLY A 56 -14.16 -2.21 0.41
C GLY A 56 -14.90 -1.75 1.68
N TYR A 57 -15.77 -2.63 2.17
CA TYR A 57 -16.63 -2.45 3.35
C TYR A 57 -15.99 -2.98 4.63
N TYR A 58 -15.27 -4.10 4.54
CA TYR A 58 -14.74 -4.82 5.70
C TYR A 58 -13.23 -4.65 5.84
N ARG A 59 -12.70 -4.73 7.06
CA ARG A 59 -11.25 -4.84 7.25
C ARG A 59 -10.86 -6.30 7.07
N CYS A 60 -9.84 -6.58 6.26
CA CYS A 60 -9.38 -7.94 6.07
C CYS A 60 -7.88 -8.02 5.83
N PHE A 61 -7.28 -9.18 6.08
CA PHE A 61 -5.92 -9.48 5.68
C PHE A 61 -5.77 -10.97 5.42
N ASP A 62 -4.82 -11.28 4.54
CA ASP A 62 -4.51 -12.64 4.13
C ASP A 62 -3.17 -13.06 4.72
N PHE A 63 -3.08 -14.31 5.18
CA PHE A 63 -1.84 -14.91 5.67
C PHE A 63 -1.83 -16.41 5.39
N GLY A 64 -0.91 -16.84 4.52
CA GLY A 64 -0.91 -18.23 4.03
C GLY A 64 -2.25 -18.57 3.36
N PRO A 65 -2.89 -19.70 3.71
CA PRO A 65 -4.18 -20.10 3.13
C PRO A 65 -5.37 -19.48 3.87
N TYR A 66 -5.17 -18.48 4.73
CA TYR A 66 -6.21 -17.92 5.58
C TYR A 66 -6.49 -16.47 5.25
N ARG A 67 -7.77 -16.10 5.35
CA ARG A 67 -8.24 -14.73 5.34
C ARG A 67 -8.96 -14.42 6.63
N VAL A 68 -8.57 -13.35 7.30
CA VAL A 68 -9.35 -12.78 8.41
C VAL A 68 -10.19 -11.64 7.86
N VAL A 69 -11.47 -11.61 8.23
CA VAL A 69 -12.37 -10.49 7.93
C VAL A 69 -13.04 -10.03 9.22
N GLU A 70 -13.10 -8.72 9.40
CA GLU A 70 -13.87 -8.08 10.47
C GLU A 70 -15.05 -7.31 9.87
N ASP A 71 -16.26 -7.71 10.29
CA ASP A 71 -17.55 -7.21 9.82
C ASP A 71 -18.35 -6.47 10.91
N TYR A 72 -17.67 -5.81 11.86
CA TYR A 72 -18.24 -4.99 12.96
C TYR A 72 -19.56 -5.51 13.57
N PRO A 73 -19.54 -6.18 14.75
CA PRO A 73 -18.45 -6.41 15.69
C PRO A 73 -17.72 -7.76 15.50
N ARG A 74 -18.04 -8.50 14.45
CA ARG A 74 -17.68 -9.92 14.36
C ARG A 74 -16.35 -10.08 13.63
N LEU A 75 -15.66 -11.17 13.97
CA LEU A 75 -14.43 -11.57 13.32
C LEU A 75 -14.61 -12.97 12.77
N SER A 76 -14.28 -13.15 11.49
CA SER A 76 -14.39 -14.42 10.80
C SER A 76 -13.06 -14.79 10.18
N VAL A 77 -12.72 -16.07 10.23
CA VAL A 77 -11.57 -16.60 9.48
C VAL A 77 -12.06 -17.60 8.44
N PHE A 78 -11.53 -17.45 7.25
CA PHE A 78 -11.82 -18.28 6.10
C PHE A 78 -10.55 -18.99 5.64
N VAL A 79 -10.69 -20.21 5.13
CA VAL A 79 -9.68 -20.84 4.30
C VAL A 79 -9.91 -20.36 2.87
N THR A 80 -8.90 -19.75 2.27
CA THR A 80 -8.93 -19.28 0.89
C THR A 80 -8.41 -20.39 -0.03
N GLY A 81 -9.27 -20.89 -0.92
CA GLY A 81 -8.93 -21.82 -1.99
C GLY A 81 -9.29 -21.27 -3.37
N GLU A 82 -9.23 -22.11 -4.40
CA GLU A 82 -9.72 -21.78 -5.75
C GLU A 82 -11.24 -21.62 -5.77
N ASP A 83 -11.93 -22.50 -5.06
CA ASP A 83 -13.36 -22.41 -4.78
C ASP A 83 -13.60 -21.52 -3.56
N ALA A 84 -14.71 -20.78 -3.57
CA ALA A 84 -15.06 -19.70 -2.65
C ALA A 84 -14.60 -19.88 -1.18
N PRO A 85 -14.21 -18.79 -0.48
CA PRO A 85 -13.63 -18.86 0.86
C PRO A 85 -14.53 -19.61 1.85
N PHE A 86 -13.98 -20.66 2.48
CA PHE A 86 -14.70 -21.51 3.43
C PHE A 86 -14.51 -21.01 4.86
N ARG A 87 -15.61 -20.63 5.54
CA ARG A 87 -15.56 -20.07 6.90
C ARG A 87 -15.29 -21.15 7.94
N ILE A 88 -14.20 -21.02 8.70
CA ILE A 88 -13.76 -22.01 9.70
C ILE A 88 -13.82 -21.52 11.14
N PHE A 89 -13.85 -20.20 11.34
CA PHE A 89 -13.84 -19.57 12.66
C PHE A 89 -14.79 -18.39 12.69
N ALA A 90 -15.45 -18.20 13.83
CA ALA A 90 -16.30 -17.05 14.08
C ALA A 90 -16.08 -16.53 15.50
N SER A 91 -16.10 -15.21 15.65
CA SER A 91 -16.21 -14.53 16.92
C SER A 91 -17.32 -13.49 16.86
N GLU A 92 -18.29 -13.60 17.75
CA GLU A 92 -19.44 -12.73 17.86
C GLU A 92 -19.90 -12.67 19.32
N SER A 93 -20.28 -11.47 19.80
CA SER A 93 -20.92 -11.27 21.11
C SER A 93 -20.21 -11.98 22.28
N GLY A 94 -18.88 -11.84 22.35
CA GLY A 94 -18.05 -12.42 23.41
C GLY A 94 -17.75 -13.91 23.26
N HIS A 95 -18.32 -14.59 22.26
CA HIS A 95 -18.06 -15.98 21.95
C HIS A 95 -17.09 -16.06 20.77
N ALA A 96 -16.15 -16.99 20.82
CA ALA A 96 -15.19 -17.24 19.75
C ALA A 96 -14.91 -18.72 19.66
N GLY A 97 -14.89 -19.26 18.44
CA GLY A 97 -14.67 -20.69 18.24
C GLY A 97 -14.54 -21.10 16.79
N PHE A 98 -14.02 -22.30 16.62
CA PHE A 98 -14.01 -22.97 15.33
C PHE A 98 -15.41 -23.52 15.03
N LEU A 99 -15.88 -23.28 13.80
CA LEU A 99 -17.16 -23.78 13.33
C LEU A 99 -17.08 -25.26 12.93
N PHE A 100 -15.90 -25.70 12.49
CA PHE A 100 -15.63 -27.06 12.05
C PHE A 100 -14.26 -27.52 12.56
N SER A 101 -14.15 -28.79 12.93
CA SER A 101 -12.86 -29.42 13.22
C SER A 101 -12.09 -29.68 11.94
N GLY A 102 -10.77 -29.46 11.96
CA GLY A 102 -9.90 -29.69 10.81
C GLY A 102 -8.45 -29.31 11.11
N PRO A 103 -7.55 -29.36 10.11
CA PRO A 103 -6.14 -28.98 10.28
C PRO A 103 -5.95 -27.57 10.84
N TRP A 104 -6.87 -26.66 10.51
CA TRP A 104 -6.88 -25.28 11.00
C TRP A 104 -7.07 -25.15 12.52
N THR A 105 -7.61 -26.16 13.19
CA THR A 105 -7.79 -26.10 14.66
C THR A 105 -6.47 -26.09 15.42
N THR A 106 -5.40 -26.63 14.83
CA THR A 106 -4.07 -26.69 15.45
C THR A 106 -3.06 -25.73 14.83
N ASP A 107 -3.24 -25.36 13.55
CA ASP A 107 -2.23 -24.56 12.85
C ASP A 107 -2.57 -23.06 12.71
N LEU A 108 -3.84 -22.67 12.86
CA LEU A 108 -4.29 -21.29 12.63
C LEU A 108 -3.63 -20.31 13.60
N ALA A 109 -3.74 -20.59 14.90
CA ALA A 109 -3.18 -19.76 15.96
C ALA A 109 -1.65 -19.57 15.83
N PRO A 110 -0.82 -20.63 15.69
CA PRO A 110 0.63 -20.45 15.55
C PRO A 110 1.02 -19.74 14.25
N ARG A 111 0.32 -19.97 13.13
CA ARG A 111 0.58 -19.25 11.87
C ARG A 111 0.25 -17.77 11.97
N LEU A 112 -0.89 -17.44 12.60
CA LEU A 112 -1.28 -16.06 12.82
C LEU A 112 -0.27 -15.33 13.73
N ALA A 113 0.18 -16.00 14.80
CA ALA A 113 1.20 -15.45 15.70
C ALA A 113 2.52 -15.17 14.96
N LYS A 114 2.97 -16.12 14.11
CA LYS A 114 4.15 -15.93 13.26
C LYS A 114 3.98 -14.74 12.31
N HIS A 115 2.84 -14.66 11.62
CA HIS A 115 2.54 -13.55 10.72
C HIS A 115 2.55 -12.19 11.45
N ALA A 116 2.03 -12.15 12.68
CA ALA A 116 2.03 -10.94 13.48
C ALA A 116 3.44 -10.45 13.80
N VAL A 117 4.34 -11.37 14.19
CA VAL A 117 5.76 -11.05 14.41
C VAL A 117 6.41 -10.52 13.13
N ASP A 118 6.20 -11.20 11.99
CA ASP A 118 6.76 -10.78 10.70
C ASP A 118 6.25 -9.40 10.27
N ALA A 119 4.98 -9.09 10.52
CA ALA A 119 4.36 -7.81 10.19
C ALA A 119 4.85 -6.64 11.07
N VAL A 120 5.28 -6.92 12.30
CA VAL A 120 5.91 -5.94 13.19
C VAL A 120 7.36 -5.71 12.80
N SER A 121 8.13 -6.77 12.56
CA SER A 121 9.55 -6.69 12.16
C SER A 121 9.75 -5.86 10.88
N LYS A 122 8.83 -5.94 9.92
CA LYS A 122 8.87 -5.09 8.69
C LYS A 122 8.63 -3.60 8.95
N ARG A 123 8.00 -3.22 10.07
CA ARG A 123 7.78 -1.81 10.45
C ARG A 123 9.01 -1.20 11.12
N GLU A 124 9.73 -2.01 11.90
CA GLU A 124 10.90 -1.58 12.67
C GLU A 124 12.18 -1.51 11.83
N ALA A 125 12.15 -2.03 10.59
CA ALA A 125 13.12 -1.71 9.54
C ALA A 125 12.98 -0.26 9.02
N GLY A 126 12.72 0.69 9.92
CA GLY A 126 12.94 2.11 9.64
C GLY A 126 14.43 2.35 9.39
N PRO A 127 14.79 3.46 8.72
CA PRO A 127 16.18 3.75 8.40
C PRO A 127 17.05 3.67 9.66
N SER A 128 18.20 3.00 9.54
CA SER A 128 19.18 2.91 10.62
C SER A 128 19.54 4.30 11.13
N ALA A 129 20.05 4.41 12.36
CA ALA A 129 20.51 5.70 12.89
C ALA A 129 21.50 6.39 11.93
N GLU A 130 22.33 5.62 11.23
CA GLU A 130 23.26 6.09 10.21
C GLU A 130 22.55 6.64 8.96
N ALA A 131 21.54 5.95 8.45
CA ALA A 131 20.75 6.43 7.31
C ALA A 131 19.96 7.71 7.65
N ARG A 132 19.49 7.84 8.89
CA ARG A 132 18.88 9.07 9.40
C ARG A 132 19.89 10.21 9.52
N ARG A 133 21.12 9.92 9.95
CA ARG A 133 22.20 10.91 10.00
C ARG A 133 22.56 11.41 8.60
N LEU A 134 22.73 10.51 7.65
CA LEU A 134 23.06 10.83 6.25
C LEU A 134 21.95 11.65 5.57
N ASP A 135 20.67 11.35 5.79
CA ASP A 135 19.57 12.18 5.25
C ASP A 135 19.55 13.58 5.87
N ALA A 136 19.82 13.70 7.18
CA ALA A 136 19.89 14.97 7.87
C ALA A 136 21.08 15.83 7.39
N GLU A 137 22.26 15.22 7.22
CA GLU A 137 23.46 15.88 6.67
C GLU A 137 23.21 16.34 5.22
N ALA A 138 22.59 15.48 4.39
CA ALA A 138 22.25 15.83 3.01
C ALA A 138 21.22 16.98 2.93
N ARG A 139 20.24 17.03 3.84
CA ARG A 139 19.30 18.15 3.96
C ARG A 139 20.01 19.45 4.36
N LEU A 140 20.91 19.38 5.34
CA LEU A 140 21.65 20.54 5.81
C LEU A 140 22.57 21.10 4.71
N GLY A 141 23.26 20.23 3.97
CA GLY A 141 24.10 20.64 2.84
C GLY A 141 23.33 21.40 1.76
N ARG A 142 22.10 20.98 1.44
CA ARG A 142 21.25 21.71 0.47
C ARG A 142 20.84 23.09 0.96
N LEU A 143 20.58 23.25 2.25
CA LEU A 143 20.23 24.56 2.83
C LEU A 143 21.43 25.51 2.79
N ILE A 144 22.61 25.02 3.19
CA ILE A 144 23.86 25.80 3.15
C ILE A 144 24.21 26.21 1.71
N GLU A 145 24.10 25.31 0.74
CA GLU A 145 24.36 25.63 -0.66
C GLU A 145 23.33 26.63 -1.23
N SER A 146 22.08 26.59 -0.75
CA SER A 146 21.04 27.55 -1.15
C SER A 146 21.25 28.95 -0.56
N GLU A 147 21.92 29.04 0.60
CA GLU A 147 22.28 30.31 1.24
C GLU A 147 23.62 30.88 0.73
N ARG A 148 24.38 30.10 -0.07
CA ARG A 148 25.65 30.56 -0.60
C ARG A 148 25.42 31.70 -1.61
N PRO A 149 25.98 32.90 -1.39
CA PRO A 149 25.83 34.02 -2.32
C PRO A 149 26.36 33.63 -3.69
N LYS A 150 25.51 33.73 -4.71
CA LYS A 150 25.89 33.45 -6.09
C LYS A 150 26.98 34.45 -6.50
N PRO A 151 28.14 33.99 -7.04
CA PRO A 151 29.17 34.92 -7.48
C PRO A 151 28.59 35.89 -8.52
N PRO A 152 28.97 37.18 -8.48
CA PRO A 152 28.45 38.17 -9.41
C PRO A 152 28.76 37.73 -10.85
N PRO A 153 27.85 37.96 -11.81
CA PRO A 153 28.07 37.59 -13.20
C PRO A 153 29.31 38.30 -13.73
N SER A 154 30.18 37.54 -14.40
CA SER A 154 31.38 38.04 -15.06
C SER A 154 31.03 39.18 -16.02
N PRO A 155 31.77 40.30 -16.02
CA PRO A 155 31.45 41.44 -16.88
C PRO A 155 31.55 41.02 -18.36
N ALA A 156 30.55 41.42 -19.15
CA ALA A 156 30.53 41.21 -20.59
C ALA A 156 31.73 41.94 -21.24
N PRO A 157 32.35 41.37 -22.29
CA PRO A 157 33.38 42.07 -23.03
C PRO A 157 32.81 43.34 -23.70
N GLU A 158 33.57 44.42 -23.56
CA GLU A 158 33.28 45.79 -24.01
C GLU A 158 33.13 45.87 -25.55
N PRO A 159 32.23 46.72 -26.10
CA PRO A 159 32.03 46.84 -27.54
C PRO A 159 33.11 47.72 -28.19
N GLU A 160 33.69 47.25 -29.29
CA GLU A 160 34.63 48.02 -30.12
C GLU A 160 33.92 49.21 -30.83
N PRO A 161 34.60 50.35 -31.04
CA PRO A 161 33.98 51.57 -31.53
C PRO A 161 33.70 51.54 -33.04
N SER A 162 32.55 52.11 -33.40
CA SER A 162 32.13 52.42 -34.77
C SER A 162 33.11 53.34 -35.51
N ALA A 163 33.45 52.97 -36.75
CA ALA A 163 33.86 53.92 -37.78
C ALA A 163 32.67 54.19 -38.71
N SER A 164 32.23 55.44 -38.76
CA SER A 164 31.19 55.94 -39.66
C SER A 164 31.73 56.31 -41.04
N ALA A 165 30.78 56.28 -41.99
CA ALA A 165 30.68 57.07 -43.22
C ALA A 165 31.19 56.40 -44.52
N VAL A 166 30.26 56.05 -45.41
CA VAL A 166 29.78 56.89 -46.54
C VAL A 166 28.71 56.09 -47.31
N ALA A 167 27.60 56.75 -47.69
CA ALA A 167 26.56 56.29 -48.63
C ALA A 167 26.48 57.29 -49.81
N PRO A 168 25.61 57.17 -50.86
CA PRO A 168 24.74 56.10 -51.41
C PRO A 168 24.96 56.01 -52.97
N PRO A 169 24.03 55.69 -53.93
CA PRO A 169 22.60 55.30 -53.86
C PRO A 169 22.09 54.22 -54.84
N GLY A 170 20.83 53.80 -54.64
CA GLY A 170 19.95 53.38 -55.74
C GLY A 170 18.87 52.33 -55.43
N HIS A 171 17.60 52.78 -55.43
CA HIS A 171 16.36 52.10 -55.89
C HIS A 171 15.96 50.73 -55.26
N ASP A 172 14.71 50.35 -54.98
CA ASP A 172 13.37 50.90 -55.17
C ASP A 172 12.38 50.00 -54.37
N ARG A 173 11.26 50.57 -53.91
CA ARG A 173 9.92 49.95 -53.72
C ARG A 173 9.56 48.97 -52.55
N LYS A 174 8.76 49.55 -51.63
CA LYS A 174 7.36 49.21 -51.22
C LYS A 174 7.05 48.06 -50.21
N PRO A 175 6.37 48.36 -49.07
CA PRO A 175 5.53 47.42 -48.28
C PRO A 175 4.03 47.68 -48.55
N PRO A 176 3.02 47.11 -47.85
CA PRO A 176 2.82 45.84 -47.11
C PRO A 176 1.56 45.09 -47.64
N LEU A 177 1.10 43.97 -47.03
CA LEU A 177 -0.35 43.65 -46.85
C LEU A 177 -0.59 42.29 -46.14
N ALA A 178 -1.35 42.38 -45.03
CA ALA A 178 -2.48 41.54 -44.59
C ALA A 178 -2.28 40.01 -44.39
N ALA A 179 -2.97 39.29 -43.50
CA ALA A 179 -4.12 39.50 -42.63
C ALA A 179 -3.96 38.54 -41.43
N GLY A 180 -4.36 38.89 -40.21
CA GLY A 180 -5.68 38.49 -39.73
C GLY A 180 -5.56 37.69 -38.41
N ASN A 181 -5.68 38.39 -37.28
CA ASN A 181 -6.23 37.85 -36.03
C ASN A 181 -7.77 38.01 -36.12
N PRO A 182 -8.63 37.24 -35.41
CA PRO A 182 -8.52 37.05 -33.96
C PRO A 182 -9.00 35.71 -33.38
N GLY A 183 -8.65 35.49 -32.11
CA GLY A 183 -9.21 34.44 -31.28
C GLY A 183 -10.72 34.58 -31.07
N THR A 184 -11.35 33.43 -30.86
CA THR A 184 -12.72 33.31 -30.36
C THR A 184 -12.70 32.62 -28.99
N PRO A 185 -13.43 33.14 -27.99
CA PRO A 185 -13.64 32.45 -26.73
C PRO A 185 -14.67 31.33 -26.92
N VAL A 186 -14.35 30.13 -26.46
CA VAL A 186 -15.30 29.00 -26.45
C VAL A 186 -16.33 29.28 -25.36
N GLY A 187 -17.48 29.82 -25.77
CA GLY A 187 -18.63 30.06 -24.91
C GLY A 187 -19.44 28.78 -24.66
N ASP A 188 -20.04 28.72 -23.46
CA ASP A 188 -20.89 27.66 -22.90
C ASP A 188 -21.99 27.07 -23.81
N ALA A 189 -22.29 27.71 -24.95
CA ALA A 189 -23.28 27.23 -25.91
C ALA A 189 -22.85 25.92 -26.62
N ALA A 190 -21.55 25.73 -26.88
CA ALA A 190 -21.05 24.53 -27.55
C ALA A 190 -21.08 23.29 -26.63
N LEU A 191 -20.86 23.47 -25.32
CA LEU A 191 -20.94 22.41 -24.32
C LEU A 191 -22.40 21.97 -24.09
N ARG A 192 -23.34 22.92 -24.19
CA ARG A 192 -24.77 22.66 -23.99
C ARG A 192 -25.40 21.86 -25.13
N GLN A 193 -24.97 22.11 -26.38
CA GLN A 193 -25.36 21.27 -27.53
C GLN A 193 -24.78 19.85 -27.48
N ALA A 194 -23.58 19.67 -26.92
CA ALA A 194 -22.98 18.35 -26.74
C ALA A 194 -23.72 17.49 -25.69
N LEU A 195 -24.28 18.13 -24.66
CA LEU A 195 -25.03 17.45 -23.59
C LEU A 195 -26.45 17.06 -24.00
N GLU A 196 -27.13 17.85 -24.84
CA GLU A 196 -28.46 17.50 -25.37
C GLU A 196 -28.40 16.33 -26.37
N ALA A 197 -27.33 16.21 -27.16
CA ALA A 197 -27.12 15.08 -28.07
C ALA A 197 -26.87 13.73 -27.34
N ALA A 198 -26.49 13.77 -26.06
CA ALA A 198 -26.19 12.58 -25.25
C ALA A 198 -27.38 12.03 -24.44
N GLY A 199 -28.58 12.62 -24.56
CA GLY A 199 -29.83 12.00 -24.08
C GLY A 199 -29.96 11.75 -22.57
N LEU A 200 -29.21 12.45 -21.73
CA LEU A 200 -29.23 12.29 -20.26
C LEU A 200 -29.71 13.56 -19.56
N THR A 201 -30.95 13.96 -19.81
CA THR A 201 -31.70 14.82 -18.89
C THR A 201 -32.72 13.96 -18.13
N GLY A 202 -32.56 13.94 -16.81
CA GLY A 202 -33.21 13.02 -15.90
C GLY A 202 -34.74 13.11 -15.89
N ARG A 203 -35.36 11.94 -15.70
CA ARG A 203 -36.71 11.86 -15.15
C ARG A 203 -36.59 11.74 -13.63
N ARG A 204 -37.12 12.76 -12.95
CA ARG A 204 -37.70 12.63 -11.61
C ARG A 204 -38.94 11.74 -11.67
#